data_AF-A0A1G5E9K4-F1
#
_entry.id   AF-A0A1G5E9K4-F1
#
_cell.length_a   1.000
_cell.length_b   1.000
_cell.length_c   1.000
_cell.angle_alpha   90.00
_cell.angle_beta   90.00
_cell.angle_gamma   90.00
#
_symmetry.space_group_name_H-M   'P 1'
#
loop_
_entity.id
_entity.type
_entity.pdbx_description
1 polymer ?
#
loop_
_entity_poly.entity_id
_entity_poly.type
_entity_poly.pdbx_seq_one_letter_code
_entity_poly.pdbx_strand_id
1 'polypeptide(L)'
;MQVHVVKSKIHRVTVTGADLNYIGSITIDEALMEAANLIEGEKVSIVNVNNGERLETYVIKGNRNSGEITLNGPAARKVHQGDIIIIIAYGILDIEEAKKFKPALIFPNEKNNSLS
;
A
#
# COMPACT_ATOMS: atom_id res chain seq x y z
N MET A 1 14.55 -22.62 -6.54
CA MET A 1 15.09 -21.32 -6.09
C MET A 1 13.92 -20.37 -6.08
N GLN A 2 13.73 -19.68 -4.97
CA GLN A 2 12.61 -18.75 -4.80
C GLN A 2 13.01 -17.32 -5.13
N VAL A 3 12.04 -16.51 -5.55
CA VAL A 3 12.20 -15.09 -5.85
C VAL A 3 11.07 -14.29 -5.23
N HIS A 4 11.35 -13.04 -4.87
CA HIS A 4 10.32 -12.08 -4.47
C HIS A 4 9.75 -11.41 -5.71
N VAL A 5 8.45 -11.56 -5.94
CA VAL A 5 7.73 -10.95 -7.06
C VAL A 5 6.69 -9.97 -6.55
N VAL A 6 6.38 -8.93 -7.33
CA VAL A 6 5.23 -8.07 -7.03
C VAL A 6 3.98 -8.95 -7.02
N LYS A 7 3.31 -9.04 -5.87
CA LYS A 7 2.02 -9.72 -5.69
C LYS A 7 0.89 -8.74 -5.95
N SER A 8 0.99 -7.57 -5.31
CA SER A 8 -0.05 -6.55 -5.30
C SER A 8 0.57 -5.17 -5.41
N LYS A 9 -0.11 -4.24 -6.08
CA LYS A 9 0.29 -2.84 -6.16
C LYS A 9 -0.92 -1.90 -6.21
N ILE A 10 -0.93 -0.93 -5.31
CA ILE A 10 -1.79 0.24 -5.39
C ILE A 10 -0.94 1.37 -5.97
N HIS A 11 -1.20 1.73 -7.22
CA HIS A 11 -0.40 2.73 -7.91
C HIS A 11 -0.96 4.13 -7.65
N ARG A 12 -0.12 4.98 -7.02
CA ARG A 12 -0.33 6.42 -6.84
C ARG A 12 -1.64 6.72 -6.12
N VAL A 13 -1.58 6.71 -4.79
CA VAL A 13 -2.66 7.17 -3.92
C VAL A 13 -2.18 8.32 -3.05
N THR A 14 -3.10 9.19 -2.69
CA THR A 14 -2.83 10.36 -1.86
C THR A 14 -2.93 9.97 -0.39
N VAL A 15 -1.90 10.30 0.39
CA VAL A 15 -1.92 10.14 1.86
C VAL A 15 -3.00 11.03 2.45
N THR A 16 -3.99 10.43 3.10
CA THR A 16 -5.11 11.14 3.72
C THR A 16 -4.80 11.58 5.15
N GLY A 17 -3.84 10.93 5.81
CA GLY A 17 -3.44 11.27 7.17
C GLY A 17 -2.08 10.69 7.57
N ALA A 18 -1.51 11.23 8.64
CA ALA A 18 -0.30 10.72 9.25
C ALA A 18 -0.37 10.91 10.78
N ASP A 19 -0.43 9.83 11.57
CA ASP A 19 -0.53 9.89 13.03
C ASP A 19 0.67 9.22 13.69
N LEU A 20 1.57 10.04 14.25
CA LEU A 20 2.79 9.58 14.91
C LEU A 20 2.53 8.75 16.18
N ASN A 21 1.43 8.98 16.88
CA ASN A 21 1.16 8.38 18.19
C ASN A 21 0.26 7.15 18.10
N TYR A 22 -0.27 6.83 16.91
CA TYR A 22 -1.02 5.61 16.67
C TYR A 22 -0.09 4.40 16.45
N ILE A 23 -0.66 3.20 16.60
CA ILE A 23 0.04 1.93 16.38
C ILE A 23 0.61 1.90 14.96
N GLY A 24 1.94 1.76 14.85
CA GLY A 24 2.65 1.89 13.57
C GLY A 24 2.21 0.88 12.53
N SER A 25 1.76 1.36 11.36
CA SER A 25 1.19 0.58 10.26
C SER A 25 0.83 1.51 9.09
N ILE A 26 0.16 0.97 8.06
CA ILE A 26 -0.65 1.76 7.13
C ILE A 26 -2.11 1.32 7.20
N THR A 27 -3.01 2.25 7.47
CA THR A 27 -4.46 2.04 7.31
C THR A 27 -4.83 2.27 5.85
N ILE A 28 -5.51 1.31 5.22
CA ILE A 28 -5.94 1.37 3.81
C ILE A 28 -7.43 1.10 3.73
N ASP A 29 -8.16 1.89 2.94
CA ASP A 29 -9.56 1.63 2.56
C ASP A 29 -9.77 0.15 2.16
N GLU A 30 -10.75 -0.51 2.78
CA GLU A 30 -11.10 -1.91 2.51
C GLU A 30 -11.36 -2.20 1.02
N ALA A 31 -11.99 -1.30 0.27
CA ALA A 31 -12.25 -1.48 -1.16
C ALA A 31 -10.95 -1.49 -1.98
N LEU A 32 -9.98 -0.67 -1.60
CA LEU A 32 -8.65 -0.67 -2.22
C LEU A 32 -7.87 -1.94 -1.88
N MET A 33 -7.97 -2.41 -0.63
CA MET A 33 -7.35 -3.68 -0.22
C MET A 33 -7.89 -4.85 -1.04
N GLU A 34 -9.22 -4.98 -1.14
CA GLU A 34 -9.86 -6.05 -1.91
C GLU A 34 -9.46 -6.01 -3.38
N ALA A 35 -9.51 -4.83 -4.02
CA ALA A 35 -9.15 -4.67 -5.42
C ALA A 35 -7.66 -4.97 -5.68
N ALA A 36 -6.79 -4.67 -4.71
CA ALA A 36 -5.36 -4.98 -4.77
C ALA A 36 -5.02 -6.38 -4.26
N ASN A 37 -5.99 -7.20 -3.82
CA ASN A 37 -5.73 -8.51 -3.20
C ASN A 37 -4.74 -8.43 -2.00
N LEU A 38 -4.95 -7.43 -1.14
CA LEU A 38 -4.24 -7.27 0.13
C LEU A 38 -5.08 -7.78 1.29
N ILE A 39 -4.42 -8.33 2.31
CA ILE A 39 -5.06 -8.73 3.57
C ILE A 39 -4.53 -7.91 4.74
N GLU A 40 -5.33 -7.81 5.80
CA GLU A 40 -4.90 -7.20 7.06
C GLU A 40 -3.70 -7.95 7.65
N GLY A 41 -2.70 -7.21 8.14
CA GLY A 41 -1.42 -7.74 8.62
C GLY A 41 -0.41 -8.05 7.51
N GLU A 42 -0.75 -7.90 6.23
CA GLU A 42 0.18 -8.18 5.14
C GLU A 42 1.32 -7.15 5.09
N LYS A 43 2.56 -7.63 4.90
CA LYS A 43 3.74 -6.78 4.72
C LYS A 43 3.66 -6.03 3.39
N VAL A 44 3.86 -4.71 3.45
CA VAL A 44 3.91 -3.83 2.27
C VAL A 44 5.13 -2.93 2.31
N SER A 45 5.66 -2.63 1.14
CA SER A 45 6.61 -1.54 0.93
C SER A 45 5.86 -0.29 0.48
N ILE A 46 6.17 0.83 1.10
CA ILE A 46 5.67 2.16 0.74
C ILE A 46 6.80 2.91 0.06
N VAL A 47 6.48 3.52 -1.08
CA VAL A 47 7.39 4.35 -1.87
C VAL A 47 6.73 5.70 -2.08
N ASN A 48 7.30 6.74 -1.47
CA ASN A 48 6.78 8.09 -1.53
C ASN A 48 7.37 8.83 -2.74
N VAL A 49 6.50 9.27 -3.65
CA VAL A 49 6.86 9.95 -4.89
C VAL A 49 7.37 11.36 -4.61
N ASN A 50 6.86 12.01 -3.58
CA ASN A 50 7.13 13.41 -3.28
C ASN A 50 8.51 13.62 -2.66
N ASN A 51 8.97 12.68 -1.81
CA ASN A 51 10.24 12.84 -1.07
C ASN A 51 11.26 11.70 -1.28
N GLY A 52 10.90 10.66 -2.03
CA GLY A 52 11.79 9.53 -2.35
C GLY A 52 11.98 8.51 -1.21
N GLU A 53 11.34 8.70 -0.06
CA GLU A 53 11.43 7.75 1.05
C GLU A 53 10.85 6.38 0.67
N ARG A 54 11.49 5.34 1.23
CA ARG A 54 11.11 3.94 1.04
C ARG A 54 11.09 3.27 2.40
N LEU A 55 9.95 2.70 2.78
CA LEU A 55 9.80 2.01 4.06
C LEU A 55 8.98 0.74 3.90
N GLU A 56 9.09 -0.13 4.89
CA GLU A 56 8.26 -1.33 4.99
C GLU A 56 7.38 -1.24 6.24
N THR A 57 6.15 -1.71 6.13
CA THR A 57 5.20 -1.77 7.24
C THR A 57 4.16 -2.86 6.95
N TYR A 58 3.07 -2.91 7.71
CA TYR A 58 1.96 -3.83 7.49
C TYR A 58 0.61 -3.10 7.38
N VAL A 59 -0.35 -3.75 6.74
CA VAL A 59 -1.69 -3.20 6.45
C VAL A 59 -2.62 -3.33 7.66
N ILE A 60 -3.36 -2.27 7.98
CA ILE A 60 -4.56 -2.26 8.84
C ILE A 60 -5.76 -1.92 7.96
N LYS A 61 -6.90 -2.58 8.24
CA LYS A 61 -8.12 -2.33 7.49
C LYS A 61 -8.77 -1.00 7.88
N GLY A 62 -8.96 -0.12 6.90
CA GLY A 62 -9.68 1.14 7.04
C GLY A 62 -11.17 1.02 6.70
N ASN A 63 -11.86 2.16 6.75
CA ASN A 63 -13.28 2.20 6.40
C ASN A 63 -13.47 2.04 4.89
N ARG A 64 -14.43 1.20 4.49
CA ARG A 64 -14.75 0.93 3.09
C ARG A 64 -15.19 2.19 2.34
N ASN A 65 -14.67 2.38 1.13
CA ASN A 65 -14.98 3.50 0.22
C ASN A 65 -14.72 4.90 0.82
N SER A 66 -13.84 4.99 1.81
CA SER A 66 -13.41 6.26 2.42
C SER A 66 -12.28 6.95 1.65
N GLY A 67 -11.55 6.20 0.82
CA GLY A 67 -10.30 6.64 0.22
C GLY A 67 -9.13 6.73 1.22
N GLU A 68 -9.30 6.21 2.44
CA GLU A 68 -8.32 6.34 3.51
C GLU A 68 -6.98 5.69 3.17
N ILE A 69 -5.91 6.46 3.36
CA ILE A 69 -4.50 6.08 3.28
C ILE A 69 -3.79 6.82 4.41
N THR A 70 -3.74 6.22 5.60
CA THR A 70 -3.20 6.86 6.80
C THR A 70 -1.98 6.11 7.29
N LEU A 71 -0.83 6.79 7.40
CA LEU A 71 0.41 6.19 7.88
C LEU A 71 0.61 6.49 9.36
N ASN A 72 0.76 5.44 10.15
CA ASN A 72 0.77 5.52 11.60
C ASN A 72 2.17 5.31 12.20
N GLY A 73 2.35 5.75 13.44
CA GLY A 73 3.57 5.53 14.21
C GLY A 73 4.80 6.15 13.54
N PRO A 74 5.96 5.48 13.58
CA PRO A 74 7.19 5.99 12.98
C PRO A 74 7.08 6.29 11.47
N ALA A 75 6.19 5.61 10.73
CA ALA A 75 5.97 5.85 9.31
C ALA A 75 5.40 7.26 9.03
N ALA A 76 4.67 7.85 9.99
CA ALA A 76 4.15 9.21 9.89
C ALA A 76 5.27 10.27 9.77
N ARG A 77 6.51 9.97 10.18
CA ARG A 77 7.65 10.89 10.01
C ARG A 77 8.22 10.90 8.59
N LYS A 78 7.81 9.95 7.74
CA LYS A 78 8.34 9.75 6.38
C LYS A 78 7.38 10.19 5.29
N VAL A 79 6.21 10.70 5.67
CA VAL A 79 5.18 11.19 4.76
C VAL A 79 4.51 12.44 5.33
N HIS A 80 3.85 13.19 4.45
CA HIS A 80 2.90 14.21 4.83
C HIS A 80 1.53 13.93 4.20
N GLN A 81 0.47 14.44 4.82
CA GLN A 81 -0.85 14.45 4.18
C GLN A 81 -0.76 15.18 2.83
N GLY A 82 -1.32 14.58 1.78
CA GLY A 82 -1.23 15.07 0.41
C GLY A 82 -0.07 14.49 -0.40
N ASP A 83 0.88 13.78 0.21
CA ASP A 83 1.91 13.07 -0.54
C ASP A 83 1.30 11.96 -1.39
N ILE A 84 1.89 11.73 -2.56
CA ILE A 84 1.54 10.61 -3.43
C ILE A 84 2.47 9.44 -3.11
N ILE A 85 1.88 8.30 -2.77
CA ILE A 85 2.61 7.07 -2.49
C ILE A 85 2.20 5.94 -3.43
N ILE A 86 3.07 4.94 -3.55
CA ILE A 86 2.77 3.65 -4.15
C ILE A 86 2.90 2.60 -3.04
N ILE A 87 1.97 1.65 -3.00
CA ILE A 87 1.95 0.56 -2.01
C ILE A 87 2.19 -0.75 -2.76
N ILE A 88 3.15 -1.56 -2.31
CA ILE A 88 3.54 -2.80 -2.98
C ILE A 88 3.59 -3.95 -1.96
N ALA A 89 2.89 -5.04 -2.22
CA ALA A 89 3.14 -6.31 -1.53
C ALA A 89 3.94 -7.25 -2.43
N TYR A 90 4.88 -7.98 -1.83
CA TYR A 90 5.69 -8.97 -2.53
C TYR A 90 5.33 -10.38 -2.07
N GLY A 91 5.21 -11.30 -3.02
CA GLY A 91 5.08 -12.73 -2.78
C GLY A 91 6.40 -13.44 -2.99
N ILE A 92 6.60 -14.57 -2.32
CA ILE A 92 7.75 -15.46 -2.52
C ILE A 92 7.26 -16.67 -3.30
N LEU A 93 7.79 -16.86 -4.52
CA LEU A 93 7.38 -17.95 -5.41
C LEU A 93 8.62 -18.64 -6.00
N ASP A 94 8.46 -19.89 -6.44
CA ASP A 94 9.47 -20.52 -7.28
C ASP A 94 9.53 -19.84 -8.65
N ILE A 95 10.72 -19.81 -9.26
CA ILE A 95 10.97 -19.07 -10.53
C ILE A 95 10.01 -19.47 -11.65
N GLU A 96 9.66 -20.75 -11.78
CA GLU A 96 8.76 -21.20 -12.84
C GLU A 96 7.30 -20.78 -12.61
N GLU A 97 6.89 -20.63 -11.34
CA GLU A 97 5.58 -20.08 -10.97
C GLU A 97 5.57 -18.56 -11.14
N ALA A 98 6.64 -17.89 -10.69
CA ALA A 98 6.83 -16.45 -10.81
C ALA A 98 6.71 -15.94 -12.25
N LYS A 99 7.22 -16.69 -13.24
CA LYS A 99 7.09 -16.36 -14.67
C LYS A 99 5.65 -16.32 -15.18
N LYS A 100 4.73 -17.02 -14.51
CA LYS A 100 3.31 -17.15 -14.90
C LYS A 100 2.38 -16.34 -13.99
N PHE A 101 2.87 -15.91 -12.83
CA PHE A 101 2.11 -15.19 -11.84
C PHE A 101 1.64 -13.83 -12.40
N LYS A 102 0.37 -13.51 -12.18
CA LYS A 102 -0.23 -12.24 -12.59
C LYS A 102 -0.52 -11.39 -11.34
N PRO A 103 0.16 -10.25 -11.15
CA PRO A 103 -0.07 -9.41 -9.99
C PRO A 103 -1.42 -8.69 -10.04
N ALA A 104 -1.97 -8.40 -8.86
CA ALA A 104 -3.10 -7.48 -8.71
C ALA A 104 -2.57 -6.03 -8.72
N LEU A 105 -2.81 -5.31 -9.82
CA LEU A 105 -2.38 -3.92 -9.99
C LEU A 105 -3.62 -3.04 -10.13
N ILE A 106 -3.77 -2.06 -9.25
CA ILE A 106 -4.88 -1.09 -9.31
C ILE A 106 -4.37 0.33 -9.47
N PHE A 107 -5.20 1.16 -10.11
CA PHE A 107 -4.90 2.55 -10.45
C PHE A 107 -6.07 3.44 -9.98
N PRO A 108 -6.17 3.73 -8.67
CA PRO A 108 -7.25 4.56 -8.15
C PRO A 108 -7.18 5.99 -8.69
N ASN A 109 -8.29 6.72 -8.57
CA ASN A 109 -8.30 8.15 -8.84
C ASN A 109 -7.48 8.90 -7.77
N GLU A 110 -6.39 9.54 -8.17
CA GLU A 110 -5.47 10.21 -7.25
C GLU A 110 -6.12 11.33 -6.42
N LYS A 111 -7.24 11.92 -6.87
CA LYS A 111 -7.90 13.03 -6.15
C LYS A 111 -8.59 12.58 -4.86
N ASN A 112 -9.12 11.36 -4.84
CA ASN A 112 -9.98 10.86 -3.76
C ASN A 112 -9.74 9.38 -3.44
N ASN A 113 -8.73 8.76 -4.04
CA ASN A 113 -8.39 7.35 -3.95
C ASN A 113 -9.54 6.39 -4.29
N SER A 114 -10.58 6.82 -5.02
CA SER A 114 -11.69 5.95 -5.39
C SER A 114 -11.33 5.03 -6.56
N LEU A 115 -11.89 3.82 -6.56
CA LEU A 115 -11.92 2.95 -7.74
C LEU A 115 -13.01 3.47 -8.68
N SER A 116 -12.62 3.96 -9.86
CA SER A 116 -13.55 4.43 -10.92
C SER A 116 -14.26 3.28 -11.61
#